data_AF-A0A9D1MBM7-F1
#
_entry.id   AF-A0A9D1MBM7-F1
#
_cell.length_a   1.000
_cell.length_b   1.000
_cell.length_c   1.000
_cell.angle_alpha   90.00
_cell.angle_beta   90.00
_cell.angle_gamma   90.00
#
_symmetry.space_group_name_H-M   'P 1'
#
loop_
_entity.id
_entity.type
_entity.pdbx_description
1 polymer ?
#
loop_
_entity_poly.entity_id
_entity_poly.type
_entity_poly.pdbx_seq_one_letter_code
_entity_poly.pdbx_strand_id
1 'polypeptide(L)'
;MFKKCAAVFAICLTLAGCGISQETYDQTATERDALATQVAELQTENDALTAQVAKLQNENNTLSSQNTALSSENAALSSENASLKAKPAAEPAPAAAEAAPASAAAASSESSSASTSTEQYTYIGNINSYKFHRKSCSTLPAEKNRVYYATRDEAINDGMVPCKRCNP
;
A
#
# COMPACT_ATOMS: atom_id res chain seq x y z
N MET A 1 44.78 -15.35 -57.59
CA MET A 1 43.49 -15.93 -57.17
C MET A 1 42.27 -15.01 -57.39
N PHE A 2 42.39 -13.89 -58.12
CA PHE A 2 41.34 -12.87 -58.29
C PHE A 2 40.49 -13.00 -59.58
N LYS A 3 40.33 -14.20 -60.15
CA LYS A 3 39.60 -14.39 -61.43
C LYS A 3 38.24 -15.10 -61.30
N LYS A 4 37.77 -15.39 -60.08
CA LYS A 4 36.50 -16.11 -59.85
C LYS A 4 35.32 -15.25 -59.36
N CYS A 5 35.56 -13.99 -58.97
CA CYS A 5 34.49 -13.12 -58.43
C CYS A 5 33.67 -12.38 -59.52
N ALA A 6 34.18 -12.27 -60.75
CA ALA A 6 33.45 -11.59 -61.84
C ALA A 6 32.30 -12.42 -62.43
N ALA A 7 32.29 -13.75 -62.21
CA ALA A 7 31.30 -14.64 -62.78
C ALA A 7 30.00 -14.74 -61.96
N VAL A 8 30.01 -14.33 -60.68
CA VAL A 8 28.81 -14.37 -59.82
C VAL A 8 27.94 -13.13 -60.01
N PHE A 9 28.52 -12.01 -60.43
CA PHE A 9 27.78 -10.78 -60.75
C PHE A 9 27.04 -10.82 -62.11
N ALA A 10 27.33 -11.82 -62.94
CA ALA A 10 26.71 -11.98 -64.27
C ALA A 10 25.58 -13.02 -64.33
N ILE A 11 25.25 -13.67 -63.21
CA ILE A 11 24.13 -14.63 -63.09
C ILE A 11 22.98 -13.98 -62.32
N CYS A 12 22.61 -12.77 -62.73
CA CYS A 12 21.42 -12.08 -62.24
C CYS A 12 20.72 -11.30 -63.36
N LEU A 13 20.77 -11.82 -64.59
CA LEU A 13 20.15 -11.18 -65.76
C LEU A 13 19.08 -12.02 -66.47
N THR A 14 18.56 -13.10 -65.87
CA THR A 14 17.58 -13.96 -66.57
C THR A 14 16.45 -14.51 -65.68
N LEU A 15 15.93 -13.71 -64.75
CA LEU A 15 14.61 -13.99 -64.16
C LEU A 15 13.74 -12.73 -64.26
N ALA A 16 13.11 -12.58 -65.42
CA ALA A 16 12.01 -11.66 -65.64
C ALA A 16 10.83 -12.08 -64.76
N GLY A 17 10.52 -11.31 -63.72
CA GLY A 17 9.31 -11.51 -62.91
C GLY A 17 9.38 -11.16 -61.43
N CYS A 18 10.03 -10.05 -61.04
CA CYS A 18 9.70 -9.22 -59.86
C CYS A 18 10.76 -8.11 -59.79
N GLY A 19 10.43 -6.91 -60.30
CA GLY A 19 11.35 -5.78 -60.38
C GLY A 19 11.44 -5.00 -59.07
N ILE A 20 12.34 -5.43 -58.18
CA ILE A 20 12.87 -4.56 -57.12
C ILE A 20 14.14 -3.93 -57.71
N SER A 21 14.20 -2.59 -57.75
CA SER A 21 15.37 -1.86 -58.23
C SER A 21 16.55 -2.03 -57.25
N GLN A 22 17.79 -1.95 -57.72
CA GLN A 22 18.97 -2.03 -56.86
C GLN A 22 18.93 -0.96 -55.73
N GLU A 23 18.39 0.21 -56.03
CA GLU A 23 18.15 1.30 -55.06
C GLU A 23 17.13 0.92 -53.97
N THR A 24 16.09 0.15 -54.29
CA THR A 24 15.13 -0.34 -53.29
C THR A 24 15.72 -1.46 -52.43
N TYR A 25 16.65 -2.25 -52.97
CA TYR A 25 17.40 -3.22 -52.15
C TYR A 25 18.29 -2.52 -51.11
N ASP A 26 19.03 -1.49 -51.52
CA ASP A 26 19.89 -0.74 -50.62
C ASP A 26 19.06 0.02 -49.56
N GLN A 27 17.93 0.62 -49.94
CA GLN A 27 17.00 1.25 -48.99
C GLN A 27 16.45 0.25 -47.97
N THR A 28 15.94 -0.90 -48.42
CA THR A 28 15.40 -1.92 -47.51
C THR A 28 16.47 -2.51 -46.59
N ALA A 29 17.73 -2.62 -47.04
CA ALA A 29 18.85 -3.00 -46.18
C ALA A 29 19.11 -1.97 -45.08
N THR A 30 19.14 -0.68 -45.41
CA THR A 30 19.31 0.40 -44.41
C THR A 30 18.17 0.46 -43.40
N GLU A 31 16.92 0.24 -43.84
CA GLU A 31 15.77 0.12 -42.96
C GLU A 31 15.92 -1.06 -42.01
N ARG A 32 16.37 -2.22 -42.52
CA ARG A 32 16.56 -3.41 -41.70
C ARG A 32 17.62 -3.21 -40.61
N ASP A 33 18.69 -2.50 -40.91
CA ASP A 33 19.75 -2.19 -39.96
C ASP A 33 19.29 -1.15 -38.92
N ALA A 34 18.50 -0.17 -39.33
CA ALA A 34 17.86 0.79 -38.42
C ALA A 34 16.88 0.09 -37.47
N LEU A 35 16.03 -0.80 -38.00
CA LEU A 35 15.12 -1.62 -37.19
C LEU A 35 15.88 -2.54 -36.23
N ALA A 36 16.98 -3.15 -36.67
CA ALA A 36 17.81 -3.99 -35.81
C ALA A 36 18.42 -3.19 -34.66
N THR A 37 18.84 -1.95 -34.90
CA THR A 37 19.33 -1.03 -33.87
C THR A 37 18.23 -0.71 -32.86
N GLN A 38 17.04 -0.37 -33.34
CA GLN A 38 15.89 -0.05 -32.49
C GLN A 38 15.45 -1.25 -31.63
N VAL A 39 15.49 -2.47 -32.18
CA VAL A 39 15.22 -3.69 -31.41
C VAL A 39 16.24 -3.87 -30.29
N ALA A 40 17.53 -3.64 -30.55
CA ALA A 40 18.57 -3.75 -29.53
C ALA A 40 18.42 -2.70 -28.40
N GLU A 41 18.02 -1.48 -28.74
CA GLU A 41 17.72 -0.42 -27.77
C GLU A 41 16.52 -0.80 -26.89
N LEU A 42 15.41 -1.22 -27.51
CA LEU A 42 14.22 -1.67 -26.78
C LEU A 42 14.50 -2.89 -25.91
N GLN A 43 15.36 -3.81 -26.36
CA GLN A 43 15.79 -4.96 -25.56
C GLN A 43 16.51 -4.48 -24.29
N THR A 44 17.44 -3.53 -24.44
CA THR A 44 18.19 -2.94 -23.33
C THR A 44 17.27 -2.23 -22.33
N GLU A 45 16.26 -1.51 -22.84
CA GLU A 45 15.26 -0.84 -21.99
C GLU A 45 14.40 -1.85 -21.21
N ASN A 46 13.96 -2.93 -21.86
CA ASN A 46 13.19 -3.98 -21.19
C ASN A 46 14.00 -4.68 -20.09
N ASP A 47 15.29 -4.94 -20.32
CA ASP A 47 16.18 -5.51 -19.31
C ASP A 47 16.35 -4.55 -18.12
N ALA A 48 16.51 -3.25 -18.38
CA ALA A 48 16.61 -2.23 -17.35
C ALA A 48 15.31 -2.09 -16.53
N LEU A 49 14.15 -2.08 -17.18
CA LEU A 49 12.85 -2.05 -16.51
C LEU A 49 12.61 -3.30 -15.67
N THR A 50 13.01 -4.47 -16.17
CA THR A 50 12.93 -5.72 -15.43
C THR A 50 13.77 -5.67 -14.15
N ALA A 51 14.99 -5.15 -14.23
CA ALA A 51 15.84 -4.93 -13.06
C ALA A 51 15.22 -3.94 -12.06
N GLN A 52 14.58 -2.88 -12.55
CA GLN A 52 13.89 -1.91 -11.70
C GLN A 52 12.69 -2.53 -10.95
N VAL A 53 11.89 -3.36 -11.63
CA VAL A 53 10.77 -4.08 -11.02
C VAL A 53 11.27 -5.00 -9.90
N ALA A 54 12.34 -5.75 -10.14
CA ALA A 54 12.92 -6.63 -9.12
C ALA A 54 13.41 -5.84 -7.89
N LYS A 55 14.02 -4.66 -8.11
CA LYS A 55 14.44 -3.78 -7.02
C LYS A 55 13.25 -3.29 -6.19
N LEU A 56 12.20 -2.79 -6.85
CA LEU A 56 11.00 -2.31 -6.16
C LEU A 56 10.28 -3.41 -5.40
N GLN A 57 10.25 -4.64 -5.93
CA GLN A 57 9.69 -5.79 -5.23
C GLN A 57 10.44 -6.09 -3.93
N ASN A 58 11.78 -6.04 -3.96
CA ASN A 58 12.60 -6.24 -2.76
C ASN A 58 12.38 -5.14 -1.72
N GLU A 59 12.29 -3.88 -2.14
CA GLU A 59 11.97 -2.76 -1.25
C GLU A 59 10.59 -2.93 -0.62
N ASN A 60 9.58 -3.34 -1.39
CA ASN A 60 8.23 -3.54 -0.88
C ASN A 60 8.16 -4.70 0.14
N ASN A 61 8.83 -5.82 -0.13
CA ASN A 61 8.95 -6.93 0.81
C ASN A 61 9.63 -6.51 2.11
N THR A 62 10.67 -5.69 2.01
CA THR A 62 11.39 -5.14 3.16
C THR A 62 10.50 -4.24 4.00
N LEU A 63 9.80 -3.29 3.37
CA LEU A 63 8.87 -2.38 4.05
C LEU A 63 7.70 -3.12 4.69
N SER A 64 7.15 -4.13 4.02
CA SER A 64 6.09 -4.97 4.57
C SER A 64 6.53 -5.72 5.84
N SER A 65 7.76 -6.27 5.82
CA SER A 65 8.35 -6.93 6.99
C SER A 65 8.55 -5.94 8.16
N GLN A 66 9.04 -4.73 7.87
CA GLN A 66 9.19 -3.67 8.88
C GLN A 66 7.85 -3.25 9.48
N ASN A 67 6.81 -3.09 8.66
CA ASN A 67 5.47 -2.75 9.15
C ASN A 67 4.91 -3.83 10.09
N THR A 68 5.13 -5.10 9.77
CA THR A 68 4.71 -6.22 10.62
C THR A 68 5.45 -6.23 11.96
N ALA A 69 6.76 -5.95 11.94
CA ALA A 69 7.58 -5.84 13.14
C ALA A 69 7.14 -4.68 14.04
N LEU A 70 6.99 -3.47 13.47
CA LEU A 70 6.55 -2.27 14.20
C LEU A 70 5.14 -2.44 14.77
N SER A 71 4.24 -3.07 14.02
CA SER A 71 2.89 -3.39 14.51
C SER A 71 2.93 -4.29 15.75
N SER A 72 3.80 -5.31 15.73
CA SER A 72 4.00 -6.22 16.85
C SER A 72 4.61 -5.51 18.07
N GLU A 73 5.58 -4.62 17.84
CA GLU A 73 6.18 -3.80 18.89
C GLU A 73 5.17 -2.85 19.54
N ASN A 74 4.33 -2.19 18.73
CA ASN A 74 3.25 -1.33 19.24
C ASN A 74 2.25 -2.13 20.09
N ALA A 75 1.89 -3.34 19.69
CA ALA A 75 1.01 -4.21 20.48
C ALA A 75 1.64 -4.59 21.83
N ALA A 76 2.94 -4.90 21.84
CA ALA A 76 3.68 -5.21 23.06
C ALA A 76 3.75 -4.00 24.01
N LEU A 77 4.14 -2.83 23.51
CA LEU A 77 4.20 -1.59 24.29
C LEU A 77 2.83 -1.17 24.82
N SER A 78 1.76 -1.38 24.04
CA SER A 78 0.40 -1.12 24.52
C SER A 78 0.03 -2.02 25.70
N SER A 79 0.42 -3.29 25.65
CA SER A 79 0.18 -4.26 26.73
C SER A 79 0.97 -3.92 27.99
N GLU A 80 2.22 -3.48 27.84
CA GLU A 80 3.05 -3.01 28.95
C GLU A 80 2.48 -1.75 29.60
N ASN A 81 2.07 -0.75 28.80
CA ASN A 81 1.41 0.46 29.29
C ASN A 81 0.11 0.14 30.04
N ALA A 82 -0.68 -0.81 29.55
CA ALA A 82 -1.88 -1.27 30.26
C ALA A 82 -1.53 -1.89 31.62
N SER A 83 -0.46 -2.71 31.67
CA SER A 83 0.03 -3.35 32.90
C SER A 83 0.57 -2.34 33.91
N LEU A 84 1.30 -1.32 33.46
CA LEU A 84 1.81 -0.24 34.31
C LEU A 84 0.69 0.64 34.86
N LYS A 85 -0.34 0.95 34.04
CA LYS A 85 -1.54 1.67 34.49
C LYS A 85 -2.38 0.85 35.48
N ALA A 86 -2.35 -0.48 35.37
CA ALA A 86 -3.07 -1.38 36.26
C ALA A 86 -2.37 -1.65 37.60
N LYS A 87 -1.09 -1.25 37.76
CA LYS A 87 -0.40 -1.33 39.05
C LYS A 87 -0.97 -0.27 40.00
N PRO A 88 -1.75 -0.62 41.04
CA PRO A 88 -2.09 0.35 42.06
C PRO A 88 -0.82 0.68 42.84
N ALA A 89 -0.72 1.93 43.30
CA ALA A 89 0.21 2.28 44.37
C ALA A 89 -0.07 1.40 45.59
N ALA A 90 0.63 0.27 45.69
CA ALA A 90 0.77 -0.51 46.90
C ALA A 90 2.19 -0.30 47.41
N GLU A 91 2.40 0.83 48.05
CA GLU A 91 3.32 0.92 49.19
C GLU A 91 2.48 0.75 50.47
N PRO A 92 2.98 0.02 51.48
CA PRO A 92 2.17 -0.50 52.57
C PRO A 92 1.82 0.61 53.56
N ALA A 93 0.52 0.86 53.76
CA ALA A 93 0.05 1.55 54.95
C ALA A 93 0.27 0.64 56.18
N PRO A 94 0.84 1.15 57.30
CA PRO A 94 0.99 0.34 58.49
C PRO A 94 -0.35 0.14 59.19
N ALA A 95 -0.64 -1.13 59.46
CA ALA A 95 -1.59 -1.74 60.38
C ALA A 95 -2.50 -0.83 61.25
N ALA A 96 -3.82 -1.05 61.15
CA ALA A 96 -4.67 -1.47 62.28
C ALA A 96 -6.09 -1.89 61.81
N ALA A 97 -6.42 -3.17 62.07
CA ALA A 97 -7.70 -3.80 62.49
C ALA A 97 -9.06 -3.13 62.17
N GLU A 98 -10.18 -3.80 61.86
CA GLU A 98 -10.56 -5.20 61.67
C GLU A 98 -12.01 -5.22 61.11
N ALA A 99 -12.46 -6.40 60.69
CA ALA A 99 -13.86 -6.86 60.51
C ALA A 99 -14.49 -6.81 59.11
N ALA A 100 -14.42 -7.98 58.46
CA ALA A 100 -15.40 -8.50 57.49
C ALA A 100 -16.67 -9.00 58.25
N PRO A 101 -17.77 -9.42 57.57
CA PRO A 101 -17.76 -10.61 56.72
C PRO A 101 -18.51 -10.50 55.38
N ALA A 102 -18.23 -11.51 54.55
CA ALA A 102 -18.61 -11.74 53.16
C ALA A 102 -20.07 -12.19 52.94
N SER A 103 -20.54 -12.15 51.68
CA SER A 103 -21.01 -13.35 50.94
C SER A 103 -21.29 -13.08 49.45
N ALA A 104 -20.64 -13.89 48.59
CA ALA A 104 -21.06 -14.59 47.35
C ALA A 104 -22.30 -14.12 46.53
N ALA A 105 -22.43 -14.30 45.20
CA ALA A 105 -21.62 -14.89 44.11
C ALA A 105 -22.39 -14.72 42.77
N ALA A 106 -21.70 -15.07 41.66
CA ALA A 106 -22.22 -15.53 40.35
C ALA A 106 -22.83 -14.46 39.41
N ALA A 107 -22.75 -14.56 38.08
CA ALA A 107 -21.96 -15.30 37.10
C ALA A 107 -22.30 -14.68 35.72
N SER A 108 -21.43 -14.88 34.73
CA SER A 108 -21.54 -14.74 33.27
C SER A 108 -22.78 -14.08 32.64
N SER A 109 -22.55 -13.25 31.61
CA SER A 109 -22.94 -13.59 30.23
C SER A 109 -22.40 -12.59 29.21
N GLU A 110 -21.98 -13.12 28.07
CA GLU A 110 -21.80 -12.42 26.81
C GLU A 110 -23.05 -11.61 26.44
N SER A 111 -22.86 -10.44 25.83
CA SER A 111 -23.87 -9.88 24.95
C SER A 111 -23.23 -8.88 23.98
N SER A 112 -23.16 -9.32 22.73
CA SER A 112 -23.11 -8.52 21.53
C SER A 112 -24.02 -7.28 21.65
N SER A 113 -23.53 -6.11 21.25
CA SER A 113 -24.41 -4.96 21.03
C SER A 113 -24.02 -4.26 19.75
N ALA A 114 -24.73 -4.66 18.69
CA ALA A 114 -24.97 -3.80 17.56
C ALA A 114 -25.99 -2.72 17.97
N SER A 115 -25.57 -1.46 17.78
CA SER A 115 -26.38 -0.29 17.39
C SER A 115 -27.58 0.14 18.25
N THR A 116 -27.43 1.25 18.99
CA THR A 116 -28.01 2.57 18.61
C THR A 116 -27.60 3.69 19.59
N SER A 117 -27.17 4.83 19.02
CA SER A 117 -27.27 6.23 19.48
C SER A 117 -27.78 6.46 20.93
N THR A 118 -27.09 7.20 21.80
CA THR A 118 -26.79 8.64 21.73
C THR A 118 -25.82 8.98 22.89
N GLU A 119 -25.04 10.07 22.76
CA GLU A 119 -24.31 10.77 23.85
C GLU A 119 -22.81 10.55 24.10
N GLN A 120 -22.08 9.63 23.44
CA GLN A 120 -20.60 9.64 23.56
C GLN A 120 -19.88 9.41 22.22
N TYR A 121 -20.02 10.37 21.31
CA TYR A 121 -19.14 10.47 20.14
C TYR A 121 -18.31 11.76 20.20
N THR A 122 -17.04 11.66 19.80
CA THR A 122 -16.11 12.79 19.74
C THR A 122 -15.81 13.16 18.28
N TYR A 123 -15.94 12.20 17.37
CA TYR A 123 -15.57 12.34 15.96
C TYR A 123 -16.74 12.02 15.02
N ILE A 124 -16.74 12.68 13.86
CA ILE A 124 -17.77 12.57 12.82
C ILE A 124 -17.08 12.18 11.50
N GLY A 125 -17.33 10.98 11.04
CA GLY A 125 -16.89 10.42 9.76
C GLY A 125 -17.81 10.77 8.59
N ASN A 126 -17.23 10.89 7.39
CA ASN A 126 -17.95 11.02 6.13
C ASN A 126 -17.75 9.75 5.30
N ILE A 127 -18.84 9.02 5.02
CA ILE A 127 -18.81 7.75 4.28
C ILE A 127 -18.31 7.95 2.84
N ASN A 128 -18.63 9.08 2.20
CA ASN A 128 -18.28 9.30 0.79
C ASN A 128 -16.82 9.69 0.59
N SER A 129 -16.25 10.49 1.50
CA SER A 129 -14.87 10.95 1.38
C SER A 129 -13.89 10.16 2.22
N TYR A 130 -14.38 9.24 3.07
CA TYR A 130 -13.62 8.52 4.09
C TYR A 130 -12.77 9.46 4.95
N LYS A 131 -13.35 10.61 5.33
CA LYS A 131 -12.67 11.59 6.20
C LYS A 131 -13.44 11.75 7.49
N PHE A 132 -12.75 11.82 8.62
CA PHE A 132 -13.36 12.13 9.90
C PHE A 132 -12.93 13.49 10.45
N HIS A 133 -13.79 14.06 11.27
CA HIS A 133 -13.78 15.45 11.69
C HIS A 133 -14.08 15.58 13.19
N ARG A 134 -13.69 16.69 13.81
CA ARG A 134 -14.21 17.11 15.13
C ARG A 134 -15.56 17.81 14.97
N LYS A 135 -16.35 17.86 16.05
CA LYS A 135 -17.64 18.59 16.11
C LYS A 135 -17.55 20.07 15.69
N SER A 136 -16.39 20.70 15.87
CA SER A 136 -16.14 22.11 15.53
C SER A 136 -15.60 22.36 14.12
N CYS A 137 -15.53 21.33 13.26
CA CYS A 137 -14.98 21.50 11.92
C CYS A 137 -15.87 22.40 11.04
N SER A 138 -15.28 23.35 10.31
CA SER A 138 -16.04 24.21 9.38
C SER A 138 -16.65 23.45 8.19
N THR A 139 -16.11 22.26 7.88
CA THR A 139 -16.51 21.44 6.73
C THR A 139 -17.10 20.12 7.21
N LEU A 140 -18.09 20.20 8.08
CA LEU A 140 -18.79 19.00 8.51
C LEU A 140 -19.57 18.38 7.34
N PRO A 141 -19.57 17.04 7.22
CA PRO A 141 -20.35 16.34 6.21
C PRO A 141 -21.86 16.55 6.41
N ALA A 142 -22.62 16.37 5.33
CA ALA A 142 -24.08 16.31 5.42
C ALA A 142 -24.52 15.16 6.33
N GLU A 143 -25.57 15.37 7.12
CA GLU A 143 -26.00 14.43 8.17
C GLU A 143 -26.26 13.01 7.67
N LYS A 144 -26.88 12.88 6.49
CA LYS A 144 -27.09 11.59 5.81
C LYS A 144 -25.83 10.80 5.45
N ASN A 145 -24.66 11.45 5.45
CA ASN A 145 -23.37 10.83 5.14
C ASN A 145 -22.50 10.66 6.40
N ARG A 146 -23.05 10.87 7.60
CA ARG A 146 -22.30 10.82 8.86
C ARG A 146 -22.23 9.41 9.43
N VAL A 147 -21.03 9.05 9.87
CA VAL A 147 -20.78 7.98 10.85
C VAL A 147 -20.19 8.64 12.09
N TYR A 148 -20.44 8.08 13.27
CA TYR A 148 -19.99 8.66 14.53
C TYR A 148 -19.04 7.70 15.24
N TYR A 149 -17.96 8.25 15.79
CA TYR A 149 -16.92 7.50 16.48
C TYR A 149 -16.66 8.05 17.87
N ALA A 150 -16.44 7.15 18.82
CA ALA A 150 -16.11 7.51 20.20
C ALA A 150 -14.65 7.95 20.30
N THR A 151 -13.75 7.22 19.64
CA THR A 151 -12.30 7.47 19.68
C THR A 151 -11.71 7.73 18.30
N ARG A 152 -10.49 8.29 18.28
CA ARG A 152 -9.75 8.55 17.04
C ARG A 152 -9.34 7.24 16.37
N ASP A 153 -8.88 6.29 17.17
CA ASP A 153 -8.32 5.03 16.68
C ASP A 153 -9.39 4.15 16.05
N GLU A 154 -10.62 4.18 16.58
CA GLU A 154 -11.78 3.52 15.99
C GLU A 154 -12.05 4.01 14.55
N ALA A 155 -12.04 5.32 14.33
CA ALA A 155 -12.21 5.90 12.99
C ALA A 155 -11.07 5.51 12.03
N ILE A 156 -9.82 5.45 12.54
CA ILE A 156 -8.65 5.04 11.75
C ILE A 156 -8.70 3.55 11.41
N ASN A 157 -9.12 2.70 12.36
CA ASN A 157 -9.27 1.27 12.17
C ASN A 157 -10.34 0.95 11.12
N ASP A 158 -11.39 1.76 11.05
CA ASP A 158 -12.41 1.73 9.99
C ASP A 158 -11.93 2.30 8.64
N GLY A 159 -10.65 2.68 8.54
CA GLY A 159 -10.04 3.18 7.30
C GLY A 159 -10.32 4.66 7.00
N MET A 160 -10.83 5.44 7.97
CA MET A 160 -11.03 6.87 7.78
C MET A 160 -9.75 7.68 7.97
N VAL A 161 -9.61 8.73 7.17
CA VAL A 161 -8.46 9.65 7.18
C VAL A 161 -8.81 10.92 7.96
N PRO A 162 -7.94 11.41 8.87
CA PRO A 162 -8.22 12.63 9.62
C PRO A 162 -8.31 13.85 8.70
N CYS A 163 -9.28 14.72 8.95
CA CYS A 163 -9.43 15.97 8.23
C CYS A 163 -8.23 16.90 8.52
N LYS A 164 -7.46 17.24 7.48
CA LYS A 164 -6.30 18.16 7.59
C LYS A 164 -6.66 19.55 8.14
N ARG A 165 -7.91 19.98 8.04
CA ARG A 165 -8.35 21.32 8.48
C ARG A 165 -8.61 21.40 9.97
N CYS A 166 -9.40 20.48 10.52
CA CYS A 166 -9.69 20.48 11.95
C CYS A 166 -8.72 19.62 12.77
N ASN A 167 -7.76 18.97 12.11
CA ASN A 167 -6.74 18.08 12.66
C ASN A 167 -7.24 17.30 13.89
N PRO A 168 -8.24 16.42 13.67
CA PRO A 168 -8.92 15.73 14.74
C PRO A 168 -7.95 14.91 15.58
#